data_AF-A0A8S1N8F9-F1
#
_entry.id   AF-A0A8S1N8F9-F1
#
_cell.length_a   1.000
_cell.length_b   1.000
_cell.length_c   1.000
_cell.angle_alpha   90.00
_cell.angle_beta   90.00
_cell.angle_gamma   90.00
#
_symmetry.space_group_name_H-M   'P 1'
#
loop_
_entity.id
_entity.type
_entity.pdbx_description
1 polymer ?
#
loop_
_entity_poly.entity_id
_entity_poly.type
_entity_poly.pdbx_seq_one_letter_code
_entity_poly.pdbx_strand_id
1 'polypeptide(L)'
;MKYKEELGNIKFIKNLKKKFLQQRRSQTNLDDYKIKKKIKLSFRGQCREPYKCSLCKDYFIKFVTTLCSHSFCKKCLFESHLVNQQNCPICKFVFSDELLIPTLSVDEQLQIILKDNKEYQIKLQNFKIWNQNLKIQVLEIDMKLDVLDKANKWCEGKIKQIKYNRKGQAIYITVNYEKKSKDYDEMINTSSNRLAPFGMYTQYQNIVSEKNDIKEIQRIGQVQSRILFVYTHNNSFHYPIQGRNDRFSGIFRIL
;
A
#
# COMPACT_ATOMS: atom_id res chain seq x y z
N MET A 1 7.32 52.27 2.16
CA MET A 1 6.02 51.88 2.76
C MET A 1 5.82 50.36 2.80
N LYS A 2 6.01 49.62 1.69
CA LYS A 2 5.91 48.14 1.63
C LYS A 2 6.58 47.34 2.77
N TYR A 3 7.80 47.70 3.17
CA TYR A 3 8.54 46.97 4.21
C TYR A 3 7.90 47.04 5.61
N LYS A 4 7.22 48.15 5.95
CA LYS A 4 6.51 48.28 7.24
C LYS A 4 5.24 47.43 7.26
N GLU A 5 4.55 47.29 6.12
CA GLU A 5 3.37 46.43 5.97
C GLU A 5 3.74 44.94 6.04
N GLU A 6 4.82 44.52 5.39
CA GLU A 6 5.33 43.14 5.47
C GLU A 6 5.72 42.75 6.90
N LEU A 7 6.40 43.65 7.63
CA LEU A 7 6.71 43.45 9.05
C LEU A 7 5.44 43.38 9.92
N GLY A 8 4.41 44.16 9.60
CA GLY A 8 3.09 44.11 10.23
C GLY A 8 2.42 42.75 10.04
N ASN A 9 2.42 42.24 8.81
CA ASN A 9 1.85 40.94 8.46
C ASN A 9 2.57 39.77 9.15
N ILE A 10 3.90 39.79 9.22
CA ILE A 10 4.67 38.76 9.93
C ILE A 10 4.37 38.76 11.43
N LYS A 11 4.27 39.94 12.06
CA LYS A 11 3.89 40.06 13.49
C LYS A 11 2.47 39.56 13.73
N PHE A 12 1.54 39.88 12.85
CA PHE A 12 0.15 39.43 12.92
C PHE A 12 0.03 37.89 12.84
N ILE A 13 0.71 37.25 11.87
CA ILE A 13 0.73 35.79 11.73
C ILE A 13 1.35 35.11 12.95
N LYS A 14 2.45 35.67 13.50
CA LYS A 14 3.06 35.15 14.74
C LYS A 14 2.11 35.24 15.93
N ASN A 15 1.39 36.35 16.08
CA ASN A 15 0.40 36.54 17.14
C ASN A 15 -0.81 35.61 16.99
N LEU A 16 -1.30 35.40 15.76
CA LEU A 16 -2.33 34.40 15.47
C LEU A 16 -1.88 33.00 15.87
N LYS A 17 -0.68 32.56 15.44
CA LYS A 17 -0.13 31.26 15.84
C LYS A 17 -0.05 31.10 17.36
N LYS A 18 0.39 32.15 18.08
CA LYS A 18 0.47 32.16 19.54
C LYS A 18 -0.91 32.04 20.20
N LYS A 19 -1.92 32.77 19.69
CA LYS A 19 -3.32 32.67 20.15
C LYS A 19 -3.91 31.28 19.90
N PHE A 20 -3.71 30.71 18.71
CA PHE A 20 -4.15 29.34 18.40
C PHE A 20 -3.48 28.29 19.32
N LEU A 21 -2.18 28.43 19.59
CA LEU A 21 -1.45 27.55 20.50
C LEU A 21 -1.95 27.67 21.95
N GLN A 22 -2.21 28.90 22.44
CA GLN A 22 -2.80 29.11 23.76
C GLN A 22 -4.21 28.55 23.85
N GLN A 23 -5.04 28.74 22.83
CA GLN A 23 -6.39 28.19 22.79
C GLN A 23 -6.33 26.66 22.83
N ARG A 24 -5.47 26.00 22.05
CA ARG A 24 -5.29 24.53 22.08
C ARG A 24 -4.77 23.99 23.43
N ARG A 25 -4.03 24.81 24.19
CA ARG A 25 -3.49 24.48 25.52
C ARG A 25 -4.43 24.90 26.67
N SER A 26 -5.57 25.51 26.37
CA SER A 26 -6.54 25.87 27.40
C SER A 26 -7.03 24.61 28.14
N GLN A 27 -7.29 24.77 29.43
CA GLN A 27 -7.64 23.68 30.33
C GLN A 27 -8.89 22.92 29.85
N THR A 28 -9.88 23.66 29.33
CA THR A 28 -11.10 23.10 28.72
C THR A 28 -10.81 22.18 27.54
N ASN A 29 -9.90 22.54 26.64
CA ASN A 29 -9.50 21.70 25.51
C ASN A 29 -8.69 20.47 25.93
N LEU A 30 -7.90 20.57 27.00
CA LEU A 30 -7.20 19.43 27.59
C LEU A 30 -8.17 18.46 28.25
N ASP A 31 -9.22 18.96 28.90
CA ASP A 31 -10.23 18.14 29.56
C ASP A 31 -11.15 17.47 28.53
N ASP A 32 -11.56 18.18 27.47
CA ASP A 32 -12.23 17.60 26.30
C ASP A 32 -11.40 16.50 25.62
N TYR A 33 -10.09 16.73 25.48
CA TYR A 33 -9.17 15.71 24.94
C TYR A 33 -9.09 14.48 25.85
N LYS A 34 -9.01 14.67 27.17
CA LYS A 34 -9.02 13.56 28.15
C LYS A 34 -10.35 12.81 28.14
N ILE A 35 -11.49 13.50 27.98
CA ILE A 35 -12.81 12.91 27.85
C ILE A 35 -12.91 12.09 26.56
N LYS A 36 -12.55 12.67 25.41
CA LYS A 36 -12.53 11.97 24.11
C LYS A 36 -11.57 10.78 24.09
N LYS A 37 -10.45 10.86 24.81
CA LYS A 37 -9.51 9.74 25.00
C LYS A 37 -10.11 8.57 25.80
N LYS A 38 -11.05 8.84 26.71
CA LYS A 38 -11.79 7.81 27.46
C LYS A 38 -12.94 7.19 26.67
N ILE A 39 -13.47 7.89 25.66
CA ILE A 39 -14.46 7.33 24.75
C ILE A 39 -13.77 6.30 23.86
N LYS A 40 -14.04 5.00 24.08
CA LYS A 40 -13.67 3.94 23.14
C LYS A 40 -14.40 4.21 21.83
N LEU A 41 -13.68 4.68 20.81
CA LEU A 41 -14.18 4.74 19.43
C LEU A 41 -14.64 3.34 19.03
N SER A 42 -15.95 3.11 19.01
CA SER A 42 -16.52 1.88 18.46
C SER A 42 -16.42 1.98 16.94
N PHE A 43 -15.37 1.40 16.37
CA PHE A 43 -15.20 1.27 14.94
C PHE A 43 -16.35 0.42 14.40
N ARG A 44 -17.38 1.04 13.81
CA ARG A 44 -18.51 0.36 13.15
C ARG A 44 -18.12 -0.06 11.73
N GLY A 45 -16.99 -0.76 11.60
CA GLY A 45 -16.51 -1.39 10.38
C GLY A 45 -15.99 -2.79 10.75
N GLN A 46 -16.68 -3.83 10.29
CA GLN A 46 -16.51 -5.21 10.76
C GLN A 46 -15.12 -5.80 10.44
N CYS A 47 -14.28 -5.88 11.46
CA CYS A 47 -13.39 -7.01 11.73
C CYS A 47 -13.56 -7.32 13.23
N ARG A 48 -13.87 -8.59 13.58
CA ARG A 48 -14.00 -9.02 15.00
C ARG A 48 -12.70 -8.81 15.81
N GLU A 49 -11.60 -8.53 15.13
CA GLU A 49 -10.33 -8.15 15.70
C GLU A 49 -9.83 -6.85 15.03
N PRO A 50 -9.71 -5.73 15.77
CA PRO A 50 -9.51 -4.38 15.20
C PRO A 50 -8.16 -4.19 14.48
N TYR A 51 -7.26 -5.19 14.52
CA TYR A 51 -5.92 -5.11 13.98
C TYR A 51 -5.61 -6.12 12.88
N LYS A 52 -6.64 -6.77 12.31
CA LYS A 52 -6.46 -7.74 11.22
C LYS A 52 -6.87 -7.19 9.86
N CYS A 53 -6.03 -7.44 8.87
CA CYS A 53 -6.26 -7.14 7.48
C CYS A 53 -7.32 -8.07 6.89
N SER A 54 -8.27 -7.51 6.15
CA SER A 54 -9.36 -8.27 5.53
C SER A 54 -8.91 -9.14 4.34
N LEU A 55 -7.72 -8.90 3.77
CA LEU A 55 -7.17 -9.66 2.66
C LEU A 55 -6.38 -10.88 3.14
N CYS A 56 -5.35 -10.69 3.96
CA CYS A 56 -4.52 -11.80 4.48
C CYS A 56 -5.07 -12.43 5.75
N LYS A 57 -6.14 -11.87 6.35
CA LYS A 57 -6.79 -12.34 7.59
C LYS A 57 -5.86 -12.37 8.82
N ASP A 58 -4.78 -11.59 8.77
CA ASP A 58 -3.74 -11.54 9.79
C ASP A 58 -3.42 -10.10 10.21
N TYR A 59 -2.61 -9.92 11.24
CA TYR A 59 -2.22 -8.62 11.77
C TYR A 59 -1.67 -7.70 10.67
N PHE A 60 -2.03 -6.41 10.75
CA PHE A 60 -1.59 -5.44 9.76
C PHE A 60 -0.05 -5.32 9.72
N ILE A 61 0.50 -5.39 8.51
CA ILE A 61 1.88 -5.05 8.21
C ILE A 61 1.88 -3.79 7.36
N LYS A 62 2.35 -2.69 7.96
CA LYS A 62 2.25 -1.33 7.40
C LYS A 62 0.81 -0.99 7.03
N PHE A 63 0.06 -0.62 8.06
CA PHE A 63 -1.34 -0.24 7.98
C PHE A 63 -1.55 0.96 7.04
N VAL A 64 -2.44 0.79 6.06
CA VAL A 64 -2.89 1.86 5.18
C VAL A 64 -4.42 1.90 5.16
N THR A 65 -4.96 3.12 5.17
CA THR A 65 -6.40 3.37 5.02
C THR A 65 -6.66 4.10 3.72
N THR A 66 -7.69 3.64 3.02
CA THR A 66 -8.20 4.23 1.78
C THR A 66 -9.21 5.34 2.10
N LEU A 67 -9.53 6.21 1.14
CA LEU A 67 -10.53 7.27 1.34
C LEU A 67 -11.94 6.74 1.66
N CYS A 68 -12.26 5.52 1.22
CA CYS A 68 -13.51 4.85 1.58
C CYS A 68 -13.49 4.24 2.99
N SER A 69 -12.49 4.56 3.82
CA SER A 69 -12.28 4.13 5.21
C SER A 69 -11.97 2.64 5.42
N HIS A 70 -11.77 1.87 4.35
CA HIS A 70 -11.27 0.50 4.47
C HIS A 70 -9.75 0.47 4.61
N SER A 71 -9.26 -0.45 5.43
CA SER A 71 -7.84 -0.56 5.79
C SER A 71 -7.25 -1.93 5.46
N PHE A 72 -5.99 -1.94 5.06
CA PHE A 72 -5.27 -3.12 4.56
C PHE A 72 -3.79 -3.06 4.95
N CYS A 73 -3.07 -4.18 4.83
CA CYS A 73 -1.61 -4.14 4.76
C CYS A 73 -1.20 -3.45 3.46
N LYS A 74 -0.17 -2.59 3.49
CA LYS A 74 0.32 -1.90 2.29
C LYS A 74 0.61 -2.86 1.14
N LYS A 75 1.30 -3.98 1.43
CA LYS A 75 1.61 -5.01 0.43
C LYS A 75 0.35 -5.68 -0.12
N CYS A 76 -0.61 -6.05 0.73
CA CYS A 76 -1.83 -6.72 0.28
C CYS A 76 -2.68 -5.83 -0.63
N LEU A 77 -2.78 -4.53 -0.30
CA LEU A 77 -3.50 -3.59 -1.15
C LEU A 77 -2.80 -3.38 -2.49
N PHE A 78 -1.48 -3.23 -2.45
CA PHE A 78 -0.64 -3.12 -3.64
C PHE A 78 -0.83 -4.31 -4.59
N GLU A 79 -0.72 -5.54 -4.08
CA GLU A 79 -0.93 -6.76 -4.88
C GLU A 79 -2.36 -6.83 -5.43
N SER A 80 -3.36 -6.35 -4.67
CA SER A 80 -4.74 -6.27 -5.17
C SER A 80 -4.90 -5.26 -6.30
N HIS A 81 -4.22 -4.11 -6.24
CA HIS A 81 -4.25 -3.09 -7.28
C HIS A 81 -3.63 -3.55 -8.60
N LEU A 82 -2.60 -4.40 -8.54
CA LEU A 82 -2.00 -5.01 -9.73
C LEU A 82 -3.02 -5.87 -10.52
N VAL A 83 -4.03 -6.42 -9.84
CA VAL A 83 -5.03 -7.30 -10.43
C VAL A 83 -6.35 -6.58 -10.74
N ASN A 84 -6.79 -5.68 -9.85
CA ASN A 84 -8.16 -5.15 -9.84
C ASN A 84 -8.28 -3.63 -10.09
N GLN A 85 -7.27 -3.01 -10.70
CA GLN A 85 -7.30 -1.61 -11.17
C GLN A 85 -7.60 -0.56 -10.09
N GLN A 86 -6.67 -0.31 -9.15
CA GLN A 86 -6.73 0.82 -8.18
C GLN A 86 -8.08 1.00 -7.45
N ASN A 87 -8.77 -0.11 -7.20
CA ASN A 87 -10.07 -0.13 -6.54
C ASN A 87 -9.98 -0.71 -5.14
N CYS A 88 -10.82 -0.22 -4.24
CA CYS A 88 -10.98 -0.81 -2.93
C CYS A 88 -11.43 -2.27 -3.06
N PRO A 89 -10.71 -3.24 -2.48
CA PRO A 89 -11.10 -4.65 -2.55
C PRO A 89 -12.49 -4.94 -1.97
N ILE A 90 -12.92 -4.13 -0.99
CA ILE A 90 -14.18 -4.30 -0.26
C ILE A 90 -15.35 -3.63 -0.99
N CYS A 91 -15.31 -2.30 -1.19
CA CYS A 91 -16.45 -1.54 -1.72
C CYS A 91 -16.29 -1.08 -3.16
N LYS A 92 -15.18 -1.42 -3.82
CA LYS A 92 -14.86 -1.05 -5.21
C LYS A 92 -14.74 0.44 -5.49
N PHE A 93 -14.65 1.29 -4.46
CA PHE A 93 -14.33 2.71 -4.62
C PHE A 93 -12.97 2.87 -5.31
N VAL A 94 -12.92 3.65 -6.39
CA VAL A 94 -11.72 3.93 -7.19
C VAL A 94 -10.93 5.04 -6.49
N PHE A 95 -9.62 4.87 -6.30
CA PHE A 95 -8.75 5.90 -5.75
C PHE A 95 -7.32 5.73 -6.25
N SER A 96 -6.56 6.83 -6.35
CA SER A 96 -5.13 6.74 -6.69
C SER A 96 -4.28 6.38 -5.47
N ASP A 97 -3.12 5.76 -5.70
CA ASP A 97 -2.18 5.40 -4.62
C ASP A 97 -1.71 6.61 -3.79
N GLU A 98 -1.76 7.82 -4.36
CA GLU A 98 -1.47 9.08 -3.66
C GLU A 98 -2.47 9.41 -2.54
N LEU A 99 -3.66 8.81 -2.59
CA LEU A 99 -4.74 9.02 -1.63
C LEU A 99 -4.74 7.97 -0.50
N LEU A 100 -3.70 7.12 -0.45
CA LEU A 100 -3.47 6.19 0.64
C LEU A 100 -2.94 6.92 1.87
N ILE A 101 -3.56 6.65 3.03
CA ILE A 101 -3.22 7.27 4.30
C ILE A 101 -2.56 6.22 5.20
N PRO A 102 -1.21 6.23 5.37
CA PRO A 102 -0.53 5.41 6.36
C PRO A 102 -0.90 5.86 7.78
N THR A 103 -1.01 4.93 8.73
CA THR A 103 -1.27 5.27 10.13
C THR A 103 -0.18 4.70 11.04
N LEU A 104 0.83 5.53 11.32
CA LEU A 104 2.02 5.13 12.08
C LEU A 104 1.70 4.72 13.52
N SER A 105 0.70 5.34 14.16
CA SER A 105 0.32 5.00 15.53
C SER A 105 -0.22 3.58 15.67
N VAL A 106 -0.94 3.07 14.66
CA VAL A 106 -1.41 1.68 14.64
C VAL A 106 -0.24 0.73 14.43
N ASP A 107 0.68 1.06 13.51
CA ASP A 107 1.90 0.28 13.28
C ASP A 107 2.79 0.19 14.54
N GLU A 108 2.92 1.29 15.29
CA GLU A 108 3.68 1.35 16.55
C GLU A 108 3.02 0.49 17.63
N GLN A 109 1.71 0.63 17.80
CA GLN A 109 0.96 -0.19 18.77
C GLN A 109 1.09 -1.68 18.46
N LEU A 110 0.95 -2.07 17.19
CA LEU A 110 1.09 -3.47 16.80
C LEU A 110 2.50 -4.00 17.03
N GLN A 111 3.54 -3.20 16.77
CA GLN A 111 4.92 -3.57 17.09
C GLN A 111 5.14 -3.76 18.59
N ILE A 112 4.52 -2.93 19.44
CA ILE A 112 4.62 -3.07 20.90
C ILE A 112 3.89 -4.34 21.38
N ILE A 113 2.65 -4.54 20.92
CA ILE A 113 1.80 -5.67 21.35
C ILE A 113 2.37 -7.00 20.85
N LEU A 114 2.88 -7.04 19.62
CA LEU A 114 3.35 -8.26 18.95
C LEU A 114 4.89 -8.36 18.93
N LYS A 115 5.58 -7.66 19.83
CA LYS A 115 7.06 -7.64 19.87
C LYS A 115 7.66 -9.05 19.95
N ASP A 116 7.06 -9.95 20.73
CA ASP A 116 7.55 -11.30 20.96
C ASP A 116 6.96 -12.34 19.98
N ASN A 117 6.05 -11.92 19.09
CA ASN A 117 5.46 -12.78 18.08
C ASN A 117 6.45 -12.96 16.90
N LYS A 118 7.18 -14.08 16.90
CA LYS A 118 8.19 -14.39 15.87
C LYS A 118 7.63 -14.35 14.44
N GLU A 119 6.43 -14.85 14.22
CA GLU A 119 5.80 -14.87 12.88
C GLU A 119 5.53 -13.45 12.38
N TYR A 120 5.01 -12.58 13.25
CA TYR A 120 4.79 -11.16 12.93
C TYR A 120 6.12 -10.44 12.64
N GLN A 121 7.19 -10.71 13.40
CA GLN A 121 8.51 -10.13 13.14
C GLN A 121 9.09 -10.57 11.78
N ILE A 122 8.94 -11.86 11.42
CA ILE A 122 9.34 -12.36 10.09
C ILE A 122 8.56 -11.64 8.99
N LYS A 123 7.24 -11.45 9.16
CA LYS A 123 6.42 -10.71 8.20
C LYS A 123 6.86 -9.25 8.04
N LEU A 124 7.24 -8.59 9.13
CA LEU A 124 7.84 -7.24 9.07
C LEU A 124 9.17 -7.22 8.32
N GLN A 125 10.05 -8.21 8.52
CA GLN A 125 11.31 -8.34 7.78
C GLN A 125 11.06 -8.58 6.29
N ASN A 126 10.17 -9.51 5.95
CA ASN A 126 9.77 -9.81 4.57
C ASN A 126 9.19 -8.56 3.88
N PHE A 127 8.41 -7.77 4.60
CA PHE A 127 7.92 -6.50 4.09
C PHE A 127 9.05 -5.50 3.80
N LYS A 128 10.08 -5.40 4.65
CA LYS A 128 11.22 -4.51 4.41
C LYS A 128 11.95 -4.90 3.12
N ILE A 129 12.22 -6.20 2.93
CA ILE A 129 12.86 -6.74 1.72
C ILE A 129 11.99 -6.44 0.49
N TRP A 130 10.70 -6.76 0.56
CA TRP A 130 9.76 -6.48 -0.52
C TRP A 130 9.73 -4.98 -0.88
N ASN A 131 9.62 -4.09 0.11
CA ASN A 131 9.56 -2.65 -0.13
C ASN A 131 10.90 -2.07 -0.61
N GLN A 132 12.03 -2.72 -0.34
CA GLN A 132 13.33 -2.39 -0.96
C GLN A 132 13.38 -2.85 -2.42
N ASN A 133 12.84 -4.01 -2.74
CA ASN A 133 12.78 -4.54 -4.10
C ASN A 133 11.86 -3.76 -5.02
N LEU A 134 10.93 -2.96 -4.48
CA LEU A 134 10.14 -2.00 -5.26
C LEU A 134 10.94 -0.80 -5.78
N LYS A 135 12.16 -0.59 -5.27
CA LYS A 135 13.01 0.53 -5.67
C LYS A 135 14.03 0.06 -6.69
N ILE A 136 14.34 0.93 -7.64
CA ILE A 136 15.42 0.70 -8.58
C ILE A 136 16.75 0.82 -7.82
N GLN A 137 17.51 -0.28 -7.75
CA GLN A 137 18.78 -0.33 -7.00
C GLN A 137 19.98 0.10 -7.84
N VAL A 138 19.95 -0.20 -9.13
CA VAL A 138 21.02 0.08 -10.09
C VAL A 138 20.42 0.86 -11.26
N LEU A 139 21.12 1.88 -11.73
CA LEU A 139 20.74 2.69 -12.88
C LEU A 139 21.85 2.62 -13.92
N GLU A 140 21.53 2.05 -15.08
CA GLU A 140 22.45 1.91 -16.20
C GLU A 140 21.79 2.42 -17.48
N ILE A 141 22.60 2.93 -18.40
CA ILE A 141 22.13 3.30 -19.73
C ILE A 141 21.59 2.04 -20.41
N ASP A 142 20.53 2.19 -21.20
CA ASP A 142 19.80 1.15 -21.88
C ASP A 142 19.01 0.17 -20.98
N MET A 143 19.07 0.33 -19.66
CA MET A 143 18.22 -0.43 -18.74
C MET A 143 16.74 -0.13 -18.95
N LYS A 144 15.91 -1.18 -18.99
CA LYS A 144 14.45 -1.04 -18.99
C LYS A 144 13.91 -0.84 -17.57
N LEU A 145 12.81 -0.11 -17.46
CA LEU A 145 12.11 0.15 -16.21
C LEU A 145 10.62 0.43 -16.47
N ASP A 146 9.83 0.34 -15.42
CA ASP A 146 8.44 0.77 -15.45
C ASP A 146 8.35 2.24 -15.01
N VAL A 147 7.66 3.06 -15.80
CA VAL A 147 7.49 4.49 -15.55
C VAL A 147 6.02 4.88 -15.57
N LEU A 148 5.57 5.55 -14.51
CA LEU A 148 4.23 6.12 -14.44
C LEU A 148 4.18 7.40 -15.27
N ASP A 149 3.39 7.43 -16.33
CA ASP A 149 3.25 8.60 -17.20
C ASP A 149 2.35 9.69 -16.58
N LYS A 150 2.17 10.82 -17.28
CA LYS A 150 1.34 11.95 -16.82
C LYS A 150 -0.17 11.64 -16.81
N ALA A 151 -0.59 10.54 -17.43
CA ALA A 151 -1.95 10.04 -17.42
C ALA A 151 -2.17 8.98 -16.32
N ASN A 152 -1.23 8.85 -15.37
CA ASN A 152 -1.22 7.84 -14.31
C ASN A 152 -1.24 6.40 -14.84
N LYS A 153 -0.63 6.16 -16.00
CA LYS A 153 -0.47 4.82 -16.58
C LYS A 153 0.99 4.37 -16.52
N TRP A 154 1.23 3.21 -15.93
CA TRP A 154 2.53 2.55 -15.97
C TRP A 154 2.86 2.10 -17.40
N CYS A 155 4.02 2.49 -17.90
CA CYS A 155 4.53 2.19 -19.23
C CYS A 155 5.96 1.65 -19.16
N GLU A 156 6.36 0.86 -20.15
CA GLU A 156 7.75 0.44 -20.30
C GLU A 156 8.59 1.61 -20.82
N GLY A 157 9.70 1.90 -20.13
CA GLY A 157 10.66 2.91 -20.51
C GLY A 157 12.08 2.36 -20.55
N LYS A 158 12.98 3.08 -21.23
CA LYS A 158 14.41 2.78 -21.32
C LYS A 158 15.24 3.99 -20.91
N ILE A 159 16.25 3.78 -20.07
CA ILE A 159 17.17 4.85 -19.65
C ILE A 159 18.08 5.24 -20.82
N LYS A 160 18.01 6.50 -21.23
CA LYS A 160 18.85 7.06 -22.30
C LYS A 160 20.07 7.80 -21.75
N GLN A 161 19.90 8.50 -20.63
CA GLN A 161 20.98 9.28 -20.00
C GLN A 161 20.79 9.34 -18.50
N ILE A 162 21.90 9.40 -17.75
CA ILE A 162 21.91 9.59 -16.30
C ILE A 162 22.71 10.85 -15.98
N LYS A 163 22.15 11.71 -15.13
CA LYS A 163 22.81 12.91 -14.61
C LYS A 163 23.17 12.72 -13.14
N TYR A 164 24.43 12.94 -12.82
CA TYR A 164 24.98 12.78 -11.48
C TYR A 164 25.23 14.14 -10.82
N ASN A 165 25.15 14.19 -9.49
CA ASN A 165 25.63 15.32 -8.71
C ASN A 165 27.16 15.31 -8.57
N ARG A 166 27.71 16.37 -7.98
CA ARG A 166 29.15 16.48 -7.65
C ARG A 166 29.67 15.38 -6.73
N LYS A 167 28.80 14.67 -6.02
CA LYS A 167 29.12 13.54 -5.14
C LYS A 167 29.02 12.18 -5.86
N GLY A 168 28.80 12.16 -7.17
CA GLY A 168 28.66 10.93 -7.96
C GLY A 168 27.31 10.21 -7.81
N GLN A 169 26.29 10.85 -7.24
CA GLN A 169 24.96 10.26 -7.06
C GLN A 169 24.05 10.63 -8.22
N ALA A 170 23.36 9.65 -8.80
CA ALA A 170 22.38 9.88 -9.87
C ALA A 170 21.18 10.68 -9.32
N ILE A 171 20.91 11.87 -9.88
CA ILE A 171 19.74 12.70 -9.51
C ILE A 171 18.63 12.61 -10.54
N TYR A 172 18.98 12.60 -11.83
CA TYR A 172 18.00 12.59 -12.92
C TYR A 172 18.35 11.51 -13.93
N ILE A 173 17.31 10.90 -14.49
CA ILE A 173 17.40 10.03 -15.65
C ILE A 173 16.53 10.59 -16.77
N THR A 174 17.01 10.49 -18.00
CA THR A 174 16.18 10.72 -19.19
C THR A 174 15.65 9.38 -19.64
N VAL A 175 14.33 9.22 -19.64
CA VAL A 175 13.65 7.99 -20.06
C VAL A 175 12.98 8.19 -21.41
N ASN A 176 13.19 7.23 -22.30
CA ASN A 176 12.44 7.10 -23.54
C ASN A 176 11.34 6.03 -23.35
N TYR A 177 10.08 6.37 -23.63
CA TYR A 177 8.97 5.42 -23.55
C TYR A 177 8.96 4.51 -24.79
N GLU A 178 8.98 3.20 -24.59
CA GLU A 178 8.98 2.24 -25.70
C GLU A 178 7.61 2.30 -26.41
N LYS A 179 7.60 2.41 -27.74
CA LYS A 179 6.41 2.56 -28.63
C LYS A 179 5.82 3.98 -28.82
N LYS A 180 6.53 5.06 -28.47
CA LYS A 180 6.14 6.44 -28.87
C LYS A 180 7.27 7.15 -29.63
N SER A 181 6.95 8.19 -30.42
CA SER A 181 7.93 8.95 -31.21
C SER A 181 9.04 9.53 -30.32
N LYS A 182 10.16 9.95 -30.93
CA LYS A 182 11.34 10.53 -30.23
C LYS A 182 11.01 11.78 -29.38
N ASP A 183 9.79 12.31 -29.46
CA ASP A 183 9.35 13.55 -28.82
C ASP A 183 8.90 13.38 -27.35
N TYR A 184 8.91 12.16 -26.82
CA TYR A 184 8.43 11.84 -25.46
C TYR A 184 9.54 11.56 -24.43
N ASP A 185 10.80 11.91 -24.73
CA ASP A 185 11.88 11.80 -23.75
C ASP A 185 11.54 12.66 -22.51
N GLU A 186 11.46 12.03 -21.33
CA GLU A 186 11.15 12.71 -20.07
C GLU A 186 12.31 12.61 -19.10
N MET A 187 12.70 13.75 -18.52
CA MET A 187 13.71 13.78 -17.46
C MET A 187 13.03 13.65 -16.09
N ILE A 188 13.29 12.54 -15.41
CA ILE A 188 12.64 12.17 -14.14
C ILE A 188 13.68 12.13 -13.03
N ASN A 189 13.33 12.64 -11.85
CA ASN A 189 14.18 12.54 -10.67
C ASN A 189 14.28 11.08 -10.21
N THR A 190 15.48 10.59 -9.91
CA THR A 190 15.74 9.20 -9.47
C THR A 190 15.02 8.81 -8.18
N SER A 191 14.65 9.80 -7.36
CA SER A 191 13.87 9.60 -6.13
C SER A 191 12.35 9.70 -6.34
N SER A 192 11.88 9.86 -7.58
CA SER A 192 10.46 9.94 -7.89
C SER A 192 9.76 8.61 -7.67
N ASN A 193 8.56 8.65 -7.09
CA ASN A 193 7.69 7.47 -6.96
C ASN A 193 7.14 6.98 -8.32
N ARG A 194 7.40 7.71 -9.41
CA ARG A 194 7.00 7.34 -10.78
C ARG A 194 7.90 6.29 -11.42
N LEU A 195 8.95 5.86 -10.73
CA LEU A 195 9.93 4.90 -11.24
C LEU A 195 9.82 3.57 -10.49
N ALA A 196 9.81 2.47 -11.23
CA ALA A 196 9.79 1.13 -10.67
C ALA A 196 10.64 0.15 -11.49
N PRO A 197 11.10 -0.96 -10.89
CA PRO A 197 11.78 -2.02 -11.63
C PRO A 197 10.94 -2.50 -12.82
N PHE A 198 11.61 -2.88 -13.90
CA PHE A 198 10.95 -3.40 -15.10
C PHE A 198 10.06 -4.60 -14.78
N GLY A 199 8.83 -4.58 -15.31
CA GLY A 199 7.86 -5.65 -15.16
C GLY A 199 7.10 -5.65 -13.84
N MET A 200 7.35 -4.68 -12.94
CA MET A 200 6.65 -4.57 -11.67
C MET A 200 5.15 -4.28 -11.84
N TYR A 201 4.79 -3.45 -12.82
CA TYR A 201 3.43 -3.01 -13.11
C TYR A 201 3.02 -3.32 -14.56
N THR A 202 3.93 -3.18 -15.52
CA THR A 202 3.64 -3.31 -16.96
C THR A 202 3.34 -4.76 -17.36
N GLN A 203 4.10 -5.74 -16.84
CA GLN A 203 3.83 -7.17 -17.09
C GLN A 203 2.46 -7.61 -16.56
N TYR A 204 2.02 -7.06 -15.41
CA TYR A 204 0.69 -7.36 -14.86
C TYR A 204 -0.44 -6.75 -15.70
N GLN A 205 -0.25 -5.55 -16.25
CA GLN A 205 -1.24 -4.95 -17.15
C GLN A 205 -1.41 -5.77 -18.44
N ASN A 206 -0.31 -6.29 -18.99
CA ASN A 206 -0.37 -7.18 -20.17
C ASN A 206 -1.17 -8.46 -19.86
N ILE A 207 -0.99 -9.04 -18.66
CA ILE A 207 -1.75 -10.21 -18.19
C ILE A 207 -3.24 -9.89 -18.02
N VAL A 208 -3.60 -8.71 -17.51
CA VAL A 208 -5.00 -8.30 -17.34
C VAL A 208 -5.66 -7.96 -18.68
N SER A 209 -4.92 -7.34 -19.61
CA SER A 209 -5.44 -7.06 -20.96
C SER A 209 -5.66 -8.34 -21.78
N GLU A 210 -4.80 -9.34 -21.66
CA GLU A 210 -4.98 -10.65 -22.32
C GLU A 210 -6.08 -11.50 -21.65
N LYS A 211 -6.29 -11.34 -20.33
CA LYS A 211 -7.30 -12.11 -19.58
C LYS A 211 -8.70 -11.50 -19.59
N ASN A 212 -8.87 -10.27 -20.05
CA ASN A 212 -10.21 -9.70 -20.25
C ASN A 212 -11.00 -10.40 -21.38
N ASP A 213 -10.37 -11.28 -22.16
CA ASP A 213 -11.04 -12.11 -23.16
C ASP A 213 -11.46 -13.52 -22.69
N ILE A 214 -11.15 -13.97 -21.46
CA ILE A 214 -11.60 -15.29 -20.96
C ILE A 214 -11.97 -15.25 -19.46
N LYS A 215 -13.21 -15.64 -19.16
CA LYS A 215 -13.87 -15.71 -17.83
C LYS A 215 -13.22 -16.71 -16.84
N GLU A 216 -11.97 -16.55 -16.42
CA GLU A 216 -11.32 -17.53 -15.53
C GLU A 216 -10.37 -16.97 -14.46
N ILE A 217 -10.81 -15.98 -13.67
CA ILE A 217 -10.07 -15.47 -12.50
C ILE A 217 -10.71 -15.96 -11.19
N GLN A 218 -10.86 -17.28 -11.06
CA GLN A 218 -11.09 -17.93 -9.75
C GLN A 218 -9.91 -18.85 -9.34
N ARG A 219 -8.87 -19.01 -10.18
CA ARG A 219 -7.71 -19.90 -9.89
C ARG A 219 -6.40 -19.20 -9.53
N ILE A 220 -6.30 -17.87 -9.60
CA ILE A 220 -5.02 -17.14 -9.46
C ILE A 220 -4.61 -16.92 -7.98
N GLY A 221 -5.39 -17.42 -7.03
CA GLY A 221 -5.04 -17.44 -5.60
C GLY A 221 -4.05 -18.53 -5.16
N GLN A 222 -3.48 -19.34 -6.07
CA GLN A 222 -2.61 -20.48 -5.74
C GLN A 222 -1.18 -20.41 -6.29
N VAL A 223 -0.74 -19.30 -6.91
CA VAL A 223 0.65 -19.18 -7.41
C VAL A 223 1.47 -18.22 -6.55
N GLN A 224 1.65 -18.57 -5.27
CA GLN A 224 2.77 -18.09 -4.45
C GLN A 224 3.34 -19.25 -3.62
N SER A 225 3.94 -20.23 -4.30
CA SER A 225 4.85 -21.19 -3.66
C SER A 225 5.77 -21.84 -4.69
N ARG A 226 6.74 -21.10 -5.24
CA ARG A 226 7.87 -21.68 -6.01
C ARG A 226 9.22 -21.04 -5.70
N ILE A 227 9.42 -20.56 -4.48
CA ILE A 227 10.76 -20.36 -3.93
C ILE A 227 10.80 -20.98 -2.53
N LEU A 228 10.89 -22.31 -2.48
CA LEU A 228 11.66 -23.08 -1.49
C LEU A 228 11.69 -24.55 -1.93
N PHE A 229 12.56 -24.88 -2.88
CA PHE A 229 13.02 -26.25 -3.08
C PHE A 229 14.17 -26.45 -2.09
N VAL A 230 13.90 -26.93 -0.87
CA VAL A 230 14.70 -27.94 -0.14
C VAL A 230 13.82 -28.51 0.98
N TYR A 231 13.85 -29.84 1.13
CA TYR A 231 13.24 -30.67 2.18
C TYR A 231 11.85 -31.22 1.90
N THR A 232 11.77 -32.15 0.95
CA THR A 232 10.88 -33.30 1.10
C THR A 232 11.62 -34.57 0.70
N HIS A 233 12.23 -35.23 1.70
CA HIS A 233 12.32 -36.68 1.66
C HIS A 233 11.60 -37.24 2.88
N ASN A 234 10.67 -38.13 2.56
CA ASN A 234 10.17 -39.26 3.33
C ASN A 234 8.87 -39.08 4.13
N ASN A 235 7.85 -39.67 3.51
CA ASN A 235 6.95 -40.69 4.04
C ASN A 235 5.56 -40.26 4.53
N SER A 236 4.60 -40.46 3.61
CA SER A 236 3.50 -41.43 3.70
C SER A 236 2.79 -41.59 5.04
N PHE A 237 1.47 -41.40 5.08
CA PHE A 237 0.48 -42.46 5.42
C PHE A 237 -0.99 -41.97 5.26
N HIS A 238 -1.69 -42.68 4.37
CA HIS A 238 -3.13 -43.06 4.25
C HIS A 238 -4.30 -42.29 4.93
N TYR A 239 -5.25 -41.86 4.07
CA TYR A 239 -6.74 -41.94 4.03
C TYR A 239 -7.54 -42.59 5.21
N PRO A 240 -8.89 -42.39 5.39
CA PRO A 240 -9.91 -42.14 4.35
C PRO A 240 -11.15 -41.25 4.70
N ILE A 241 -11.93 -41.03 3.63
CA ILE A 241 -13.30 -40.51 3.53
C ILE A 241 -14.31 -41.52 4.07
N GLN A 242 -15.37 -41.06 4.75
CA GLN A 242 -16.70 -41.69 4.73
C GLN A 242 -17.78 -40.63 5.05
N GLY A 243 -18.74 -40.46 4.13
CA GLY A 243 -19.98 -39.72 4.38
C GLY A 243 -21.10 -40.63 4.87
N ARG A 244 -22.21 -40.01 5.31
CA ARG A 244 -23.58 -40.54 5.16
C ARG A 244 -24.62 -39.48 5.56
N ASN A 245 -25.65 -39.42 4.73
CA ASN A 245 -26.94 -38.74 4.94
C ASN A 245 -27.67 -39.29 6.18
N ASP A 246 -28.52 -38.47 6.81
CA ASP A 246 -29.95 -38.80 6.97
C ASP A 246 -30.79 -37.68 7.63
N ARG A 247 -31.91 -37.37 6.93
CA ARG A 247 -33.30 -37.19 7.39
C ARG A 247 -33.75 -36.02 8.31
N PHE A 248 -34.51 -35.12 7.67
CA PHE A 248 -35.90 -34.70 7.99
C PHE A 248 -36.41 -34.68 9.44
N SER A 249 -36.78 -33.48 9.91
CA SER A 249 -37.98 -33.05 10.66
C SER A 249 -37.63 -31.74 11.38
N GLY A 250 -38.42 -30.67 11.48
CA GLY A 250 -39.78 -30.33 11.11
C GLY A 250 -40.13 -29.02 11.83
N ILE A 251 -41.18 -28.35 11.34
CA ILE A 251 -42.06 -27.40 12.05
C ILE A 251 -41.63 -25.92 12.07
N PHE A 252 -42.25 -25.20 11.13
CA PHE A 252 -42.67 -23.80 11.21
C PHE A 252 -43.55 -23.54 12.44
N ARG A 253 -43.41 -22.38 13.08
CA ARG A 253 -44.54 -21.67 13.68
C ARG A 253 -44.33 -20.16 13.63
N ILE A 254 -45.24 -19.52 12.89
CA ILE A 254 -45.56 -18.10 12.89
C ILE A 254 -46.52 -17.87 14.06
N LEU A 255 -46.24 -16.87 14.89
CA LEU A 255 -47.16 -15.86 15.42
C LEU A 255 -46.33 -14.65 15.87
#